data_AF-A0A7W2IY83-F1
#
_entry.id   AF-A0A7W2IY83-F1
#
_cell.length_a   1.000
_cell.length_b   1.000
_cell.length_c   1.000
_cell.angle_alpha   90.00
_cell.angle_beta   90.00
_cell.angle_gamma   90.00
#
_symmetry.space_group_name_H-M   'P 1'
#
loop_
_entity.id
_entity.type
_entity.pdbx_description
1 polymer ?
#
loop_
_entity_poly.entity_id
_entity_poly.type
_entity_poly.pdbx_seq_one_letter_code
_entity_poly.pdbx_strand_id
1 'polypeptide(L)'
;MNKKAIKPYIIFFSIVFFIVLIINVIKEITYSKYLIKDVEMEYKSVVIDLYNPREWIKDPTFMKLRKNNNEEIDVYLTDELFKYIAIGDSLIKIKNENSCYVKKPNEDKKHFFYRRISKEDRNHWTYPKEWKNKWMESSKWDTITRN
;
A
#
# COMPACT_ATOMS: atom_id res chain seq x y z
N MET A 1 -46.08 27.74 22.47
CA MET A 1 -45.12 26.93 21.69
C MET A 1 -44.34 26.04 22.65
N ASN A 2 -44.75 24.78 22.82
CA ASN A 2 -44.06 23.85 23.75
C ASN A 2 -42.72 23.41 23.14
N LYS A 3 -41.61 23.95 23.66
CA LYS A 3 -40.28 23.43 23.35
C LYS A 3 -40.14 22.07 24.02
N LYS A 4 -40.30 20.97 23.26
CA LYS A 4 -39.94 19.63 23.76
C LYS A 4 -38.44 19.65 24.07
N ALA A 5 -38.10 19.53 25.35
CA ALA A 5 -36.71 19.43 25.78
C ALA A 5 -36.08 18.18 25.13
N ILE A 6 -34.99 18.36 24.39
CA ILE A 6 -34.22 17.26 23.82
C ILE A 6 -33.59 16.51 24.99
N LYS A 7 -33.82 15.20 25.05
CA LYS A 7 -33.30 14.39 26.15
C LYS A 7 -31.76 14.30 26.03
N PRO A 8 -31.01 14.40 27.14
CA PRO A 8 -29.55 14.50 27.13
C PRO A 8 -28.86 13.29 26.48
N TYR A 9 -29.46 12.09 26.57
CA TYR A 9 -28.92 10.91 25.88
C TYR A 9 -28.94 11.04 24.35
N ILE A 10 -29.91 11.76 23.77
CA ILE A 10 -29.97 11.99 22.32
C ILE A 10 -28.75 12.81 21.89
N ILE A 11 -28.45 13.87 22.65
CA ILE A 11 -27.27 14.71 22.42
C ILE A 11 -25.99 13.87 22.55
N PHE A 12 -25.88 13.05 23.60
CA PHE A 12 -24.74 12.16 23.80
C PHE A 12 -24.52 11.19 22.64
N PHE A 13 -25.57 10.45 22.23
CA PHE A 13 -25.46 9.50 21.11
C PHE A 13 -25.16 10.21 19.78
N SER A 14 -25.72 11.40 19.54
CA SER A 14 -25.37 12.20 18.37
C SER A 14 -23.90 12.62 18.35
N ILE A 15 -23.35 13.03 19.49
CA ILE A 15 -21.91 13.38 19.60
C ILE A 15 -21.05 12.13 19.34
N VAL A 16 -21.37 11.00 19.96
CA VAL A 16 -20.61 9.74 19.75
C VAL A 16 -20.66 9.31 18.29
N PHE A 17 -21.84 9.35 17.66
CA PHE A 17 -21.99 9.05 16.24
C PHE A 17 -21.14 9.97 15.36
N PHE A 18 -21.13 11.27 15.65
CA PHE A 18 -20.33 12.25 14.92
C PHE A 18 -18.82 12.00 15.07
N ILE A 19 -18.36 11.62 16.26
CA ILE A 19 -16.96 11.25 16.50
C ILE A 19 -16.57 10.02 15.68
N VAL A 20 -17.40 8.97 15.66
CA VAL A 20 -17.14 7.76 14.87
C VAL A 20 -17.05 8.09 13.37
N LEU A 21 -17.95 8.95 12.88
CA LEU A 21 -17.94 9.40 11.49
C LEU A 21 -16.64 10.13 11.15
N ILE A 22 -16.19 11.07 12.01
CA ILE A 22 -14.91 11.77 11.82
C ILE A 22 -13.74 10.79 11.81
N ILE A 23 -13.69 9.83 12.75
CA ILE A 23 -12.60 8.86 12.82
C ILE A 23 -12.53 8.03 11.53
N ASN A 24 -13.67 7.60 10.99
CA ASN A 24 -13.70 6.84 9.74
C ASN A 24 -13.18 7.66 8.57
N VAL A 25 -13.60 8.93 8.44
CA VAL A 25 -13.10 9.85 7.41
C VAL A 25 -11.58 10.04 7.53
N ILE A 26 -11.06 10.23 8.74
CA ILE A 26 -9.61 10.39 8.97
C ILE A 26 -8.85 9.12 8.54
N LYS A 27 -9.38 7.93 8.89
CA LYS A 27 -8.78 6.65 8.48
C LYS A 27 -8.70 6.51 6.96
N GLU A 28 -9.78 6.83 6.25
CA GLU A 28 -9.85 6.76 4.78
C GLU A 28 -8.83 7.70 4.11
N ILE A 29 -8.75 8.95 4.57
CA ILE A 29 -7.77 9.93 4.07
C ILE A 29 -6.35 9.42 4.31
N THR A 30 -6.10 8.88 5.49
CA THR A 30 -4.79 8.39 5.91
C THR A 30 -4.34 7.19 5.08
N TYR A 31 -5.24 6.24 4.85
CA TYR A 31 -4.99 5.08 3.98
C TYR A 31 -4.62 5.53 2.55
N SER A 32 -5.38 6.48 2.00
CA SER A 32 -5.10 7.04 0.68
C SER A 32 -3.74 7.73 0.62
N LYS A 33 -3.37 8.49 1.66
CA LYS A 33 -2.04 9.10 1.77
C LYS A 33 -0.91 8.07 1.78
N TYR A 34 -1.08 6.94 2.46
CA TYR A 34 -0.07 5.88 2.45
C TYR A 34 0.05 5.21 1.08
N LEU A 35 -1.07 4.93 0.42
CA LEU A 35 -1.09 4.47 -0.98
C LEU A 35 -0.30 5.42 -1.89
N ILE A 36 -0.54 6.72 -1.74
CA ILE A 36 0.10 7.77 -2.53
C ILE A 36 1.60 7.80 -2.28
N LYS A 37 1.98 7.84 -1.00
CA LYS A 37 3.37 7.88 -0.58
C LYS A 37 4.17 6.72 -1.19
N ASP A 38 3.63 5.50 -1.18
CA ASP A 38 4.30 4.33 -1.78
C ASP A 38 4.56 4.47 -3.28
N VAL A 39 3.64 5.10 -4.01
CA VAL A 39 3.78 5.36 -5.44
C VAL A 39 4.83 6.46 -5.70
N GLU A 40 4.87 7.50 -4.88
CA GLU A 40 5.82 8.62 -5.00
C GLU A 40 7.26 8.23 -4.65
N MET A 41 7.45 7.18 -3.84
CA MET A 41 8.78 6.72 -3.45
C MET A 41 9.64 6.32 -4.65
N GLU A 42 10.92 6.65 -4.54
CA GLU A 42 12.00 6.23 -5.44
C GLU A 42 13.13 5.63 -4.62
N TYR A 43 13.67 4.51 -5.08
CA TYR A 43 14.92 3.98 -4.54
C TYR A 43 15.55 2.97 -5.51
N LYS A 44 16.88 2.84 -5.39
CA LYS A 44 17.68 1.77 -5.99
C LYS A 44 18.42 1.11 -4.83
N SER A 45 18.12 -0.16 -4.60
CA SER A 45 18.58 -0.84 -3.39
C SER A 45 18.84 -2.31 -3.66
N VAL A 46 19.72 -2.90 -2.86
CA VAL A 46 20.01 -4.35 -2.91
C VAL A 46 19.22 -5.05 -1.81
N VAL A 47 18.62 -6.19 -2.14
CA VAL A 47 17.94 -7.05 -1.17
C VAL A 47 19.01 -7.70 -0.30
N ILE A 48 18.96 -7.44 1.00
CA ILE A 48 19.92 -8.00 1.96
C ILE A 48 19.31 -9.08 2.83
N ASP A 49 17.98 -9.09 2.98
CA ASP A 49 17.27 -10.11 3.77
C ASP A 49 15.83 -10.28 3.28
N LEU A 50 15.27 -11.48 3.49
CA LEU A 50 13.87 -11.84 3.25
C LEU A 50 13.34 -12.49 4.52
N TYR A 51 12.36 -11.88 5.17
CA TYR A 51 11.96 -12.30 6.50
C TYR A 51 10.44 -12.19 6.74
N ASN A 52 9.99 -12.84 7.80
CA ASN A 52 8.66 -12.65 8.35
C ASN A 52 8.80 -12.12 9.78
N PRO A 53 8.14 -10.99 10.15
CA PRO A 53 8.14 -10.50 11.53
C PRO A 53 7.56 -11.49 12.54
N ARG A 54 6.75 -12.47 12.06
CA ARG A 54 6.15 -13.52 12.87
C ARG A 54 6.98 -14.80 12.70
N GLU A 55 7.71 -15.17 13.75
CA GLU A 55 8.62 -16.33 13.74
C GLU A 55 7.94 -17.66 13.40
N TRP A 56 6.63 -17.80 13.66
CA TRP A 56 5.87 -19.01 13.36
C TRP A 56 5.46 -19.15 11.88
N ILE A 57 5.63 -18.11 11.06
CA ILE A 57 5.34 -18.15 9.62
C ILE A 57 6.66 -18.34 8.87
N LYS A 58 6.75 -19.45 8.13
CA LYS A 58 7.97 -19.80 7.38
C LYS A 58 8.20 -18.93 6.15
N ASP A 59 7.13 -18.49 5.51
CA ASP A 59 7.22 -17.72 4.28
C ASP A 59 7.52 -16.24 4.57
N PRO A 60 8.51 -15.62 3.92
CA PRO A 60 8.82 -14.21 4.12
C PRO A 60 7.70 -13.32 3.58
N THR A 61 7.39 -12.27 4.33
CA THR A 61 6.39 -11.26 3.97
C THR A 61 7.01 -9.87 3.80
N PHE A 62 8.26 -9.71 4.18
CA PHE A 62 9.02 -8.49 4.07
C PHE A 62 10.39 -8.77 3.48
N MET A 63 10.93 -7.76 2.82
CA MET A 63 12.31 -7.72 2.36
C MET A 63 13.01 -6.52 2.97
N LYS A 64 14.23 -6.75 3.43
CA LYS A 64 15.11 -5.69 3.88
C LYS A 64 15.99 -5.26 2.72
N LEU A 65 15.97 -3.97 2.41
CA LEU A 65 16.72 -3.39 1.31
C LEU A 65 17.79 -2.45 1.85
N ARG A 66 18.99 -2.53 1.29
CA ARG A 66 20.08 -1.58 1.57
C ARG A 66 20.22 -0.60 0.41
N LYS A 67 20.08 0.68 0.70
CA LYS A 67 20.36 1.78 -0.23
C LYS A 67 21.85 2.06 -0.31
N ASN A 68 22.27 2.80 -1.34
CA ASN A 68 23.67 3.19 -1.56
C ASN A 68 24.28 4.02 -0.41
N ASN A 69 23.45 4.71 0.38
CA ASN A 69 23.86 5.47 1.56
C ASN A 69 23.89 4.63 2.86
N ASN A 70 23.86 3.30 2.76
CA ASN A 70 23.76 2.34 3.87
C ASN A 70 22.46 2.45 4.71
N GLU A 71 21.47 3.24 4.28
CA GLU A 71 20.15 3.17 4.89
C GLU A 71 19.48 1.83 4.58
N GLU A 72 18.88 1.24 5.60
CA GLU A 72 18.06 0.05 5.47
C GLU A 72 16.58 0.44 5.48
N ILE A 73 15.82 -0.12 4.55
CA ILE A 73 14.36 0.04 4.50
C ILE A 73 13.69 -1.33 4.43
N ASP A 74 12.58 -1.45 5.14
CA ASP A 74 11.72 -2.63 5.09
C ASP A 74 10.60 -2.40 4.09
N VAL A 75 10.42 -3.35 3.18
CA VAL A 75 9.40 -3.28 2.14
C VAL A 75 8.57 -4.55 2.16
N TYR A 76 7.26 -4.40 2.02
CA TYR A 76 6.36 -5.54 1.89
C TYR A 76 6.65 -6.34 0.62
N LEU A 77 6.75 -7.65 0.77
CA LEU A 77 7.02 -8.57 -0.31
C LEU A 77 5.70 -9.09 -0.88
N THR A 78 5.35 -8.67 -2.10
CA THR A 78 4.14 -9.16 -2.78
C THR A 78 4.36 -10.60 -3.27
N ASP A 79 3.27 -11.35 -3.44
CA ASP A 79 3.34 -12.75 -3.89
C ASP A 79 4.08 -12.94 -5.22
N GLU A 80 3.97 -11.98 -6.15
CA GLU A 80 4.68 -12.01 -7.42
C GLU A 80 6.17 -11.73 -7.26
N LEU A 81 6.53 -10.75 -6.41
CA LEU A 81 7.92 -10.44 -6.09
C LEU A 81 8.56 -11.61 -5.34
N PHE A 82 7.87 -12.21 -4.37
CA PHE A 82 8.35 -13.35 -3.60
C PHE A 82 8.82 -14.52 -4.49
N LYS A 83 8.07 -14.81 -5.55
CA LYS A 83 8.38 -15.90 -6.49
C LYS A 83 9.62 -15.65 -7.36
N TYR A 84 10.11 -14.41 -7.41
CA TYR A 84 11.17 -14.03 -8.34
C TYR A 84 12.41 -13.44 -7.64
N ILE A 85 12.23 -12.69 -6.56
CA ILE A 85 13.30 -11.94 -5.92
C ILE A 85 14.13 -12.84 -4.99
N ALA A 86 15.43 -12.57 -4.93
CA ALA A 86 16.37 -13.26 -4.06
C ALA A 86 17.31 -12.24 -3.38
N ILE A 87 17.94 -12.66 -2.29
CA ILE A 87 19.00 -11.88 -1.64
C ILE A 87 20.14 -11.64 -2.64
N GLY A 88 20.62 -10.40 -2.70
CA GLY A 88 21.62 -9.93 -3.66
C GLY A 88 21.03 -9.28 -4.93
N ASP A 89 19.73 -9.44 -5.19
CA ASP A 89 19.08 -8.75 -6.30
C ASP A 89 18.96 -7.25 -6.03
N SER A 90 18.94 -6.46 -7.10
CA SER A 90 18.63 -5.03 -7.01
C SER A 90 17.15 -4.78 -7.25
N LEU A 91 16.49 -4.12 -6.32
CA LEU A 91 15.13 -3.59 -6.48
C LEU A 91 15.20 -2.10 -6.83
N ILE A 92 14.58 -1.74 -7.94
CA ILE A 92 14.56 -0.38 -8.47
C ILE A 92 13.10 0.08 -8.53
N LYS A 93 12.72 0.97 -7.62
CA LYS A 93 11.40 1.59 -7.59
C LYS A 93 11.47 2.94 -8.31
N ILE A 94 10.64 3.11 -9.34
CA ILE A 94 10.57 4.35 -10.12
C ILE A 94 9.70 5.37 -9.39
N LYS A 95 10.15 6.62 -9.35
CA LYS A 95 9.41 7.75 -8.79
C LYS A 95 8.07 7.95 -9.48
N ASN A 96 7.00 8.18 -8.71
CA ASN A 96 5.64 8.46 -9.21
C ASN A 96 5.05 7.39 -10.13
N GLU A 97 5.53 6.15 -10.01
CA GLU A 97 5.10 5.00 -10.81
C GLU A 97 4.76 3.84 -9.89
N ASN A 98 3.66 3.14 -10.15
CA ASN A 98 3.27 1.96 -9.38
C ASN A 98 4.01 0.68 -9.81
N SER A 99 5.27 0.82 -10.21
CA SER A 99 6.06 -0.30 -10.69
C SER A 99 7.48 -0.29 -10.17
N CYS A 100 8.04 -1.47 -10.05
CA CYS A 100 9.45 -1.68 -9.76
C CYS A 100 10.07 -2.66 -10.77
N TYR A 101 11.39 -2.62 -10.85
CA TYR A 101 12.18 -3.61 -11.56
C TYR A 101 13.04 -4.37 -10.56
N VAL A 102 13.11 -5.69 -10.76
CA VAL A 102 14.13 -6.53 -10.13
C VAL A 102 15.22 -6.74 -11.17
N LYS A 103 16.45 -6.26 -10.89
CA LYS A 103 17.66 -6.54 -11.67
C LYS A 103 18.45 -7.64 -10.96
N LYS A 104 18.65 -8.76 -11.65
CA LYS A 104 19.49 -9.87 -11.22
C LYS A 104 20.99 -9.55 -11.44
N PRO A 105 21.91 -10.25 -10.76
CA PRO A 105 23.35 -10.11 -11.00
C PRO A 105 23.79 -10.40 -12.44
N ASN A 106 23.08 -11.30 -13.15
CA ASN A 106 23.31 -11.63 -14.56
C ASN A 106 22.69 -10.61 -15.55
N GLU A 107 22.27 -9.44 -15.04
CA GLU A 107 21.61 -8.36 -15.77
C GLU A 107 20.16 -8.60 -16.21
N ASP A 108 19.56 -9.75 -15.92
CA ASP A 108 18.14 -9.98 -16.19
C ASP A 108 17.28 -8.96 -15.43
N LYS A 109 16.33 -8.34 -16.14
CA LYS A 109 15.40 -7.38 -15.57
C LYS A 109 13.98 -7.86 -15.78
N LYS A 110 13.20 -7.85 -14.70
CA LYS A 110 11.77 -8.12 -14.74
C LYS A 110 10.98 -7.01 -14.07
N HIS A 111 9.90 -6.61 -14.71
CA HIS A 111 8.97 -5.58 -14.24
C HIS A 111 7.89 -6.21 -13.36
N PHE A 112 7.54 -5.50 -12.29
CA PHE A 112 6.48 -5.88 -11.36
C PHE A 112 5.65 -4.66 -10.96
N PHE A 113 4.38 -4.88 -10.64
CA PHE A 113 3.58 -3.88 -9.95
C PHE A 113 3.94 -3.87 -8.47
N TYR A 114 4.24 -2.68 -7.96
CA TYR A 114 4.70 -2.52 -6.59
C TYR A 114 3.56 -2.71 -5.59
N ARG A 115 2.37 -2.18 -5.92
CA ARG A 115 1.18 -2.29 -5.10
C ARG A 115 -0.06 -2.56 -5.95
N ARG A 116 -0.95 -3.41 -5.47
CA ARG A 116 -2.30 -3.53 -6.05
C ARG A 116 -3.09 -2.27 -5.74
N ILE A 117 -3.74 -1.70 -6.75
CA ILE A 117 -4.70 -0.61 -6.58
C ILE A 117 -6.05 -1.14 -7.06
N SER A 118 -6.98 -1.36 -6.13
CA SER A 118 -8.31 -1.90 -6.46
C SER A 118 -9.17 -0.89 -7.20
N LYS A 119 -10.24 -1.35 -7.86
CA LYS A 119 -11.23 -0.44 -8.46
C LYS A 119 -11.94 0.40 -7.40
N GLU A 120 -12.17 -0.16 -6.22
CA GLU A 120 -12.74 0.54 -5.07
C GLU A 120 -11.83 1.70 -4.66
N ASP A 121 -10.53 1.44 -4.48
CA ASP A 121 -9.55 2.48 -4.11
C ASP A 121 -9.48 3.60 -5.15
N ARG A 122 -9.46 3.27 -6.45
CA ARG A 122 -9.42 4.27 -7.54
C ARG A 122 -10.64 5.17 -7.61
N ASN A 123 -11.80 4.60 -7.32
CA ASN A 123 -13.07 5.33 -7.36
C ASN A 123 -13.38 6.01 -6.03
N HIS A 124 -12.56 5.77 -5.00
CA HIS A 124 -12.71 6.40 -3.71
C HIS A 124 -12.52 7.92 -3.82
N TRP A 125 -13.29 8.67 -3.04
CA TRP A 125 -13.35 10.14 -3.12
C TRP A 125 -12.06 10.83 -2.70
N THR A 126 -11.20 10.15 -1.92
CA THR A 126 -9.88 10.62 -1.48
C THR A 126 -8.74 10.26 -2.43
N TYR A 127 -8.99 9.48 -3.49
CA TYR A 127 -7.95 9.05 -4.41
C TYR A 127 -7.57 10.17 -5.40
N PRO A 128 -6.28 10.39 -5.72
CA PRO A 128 -5.87 11.46 -6.63
C PRO A 128 -6.46 11.28 -8.02
N LYS A 129 -7.09 12.34 -8.55
CA LYS A 129 -7.80 12.30 -9.83
C LYS A 129 -6.85 12.05 -10.99
N GLU A 130 -5.65 12.61 -10.91
CA GLU A 130 -4.56 12.47 -11.87
C GLU A 130 -4.07 11.02 -12.03
N TRP A 131 -4.31 10.15 -11.05
CA TRP A 131 -3.85 8.75 -11.07
C TRP A 131 -4.99 7.77 -11.32
N LYS A 132 -6.24 8.25 -11.36
CA LYS A 132 -7.44 7.42 -11.53
C LYS A 132 -7.34 6.46 -12.72
N ASN A 133 -6.74 6.92 -13.82
CA ASN A 133 -6.59 6.18 -15.07
C ASN A 133 -5.17 5.57 -15.28
N LYS A 134 -4.27 5.65 -14.29
CA LYS A 134 -2.90 5.12 -14.40
C LYS A 134 -2.80 3.67 -13.92
N TRP A 135 -1.92 2.86 -14.53
CA TRP A 135 -1.65 1.48 -14.09
C TRP A 135 -2.89 0.58 -14.03
N MET A 136 -3.82 0.70 -14.97
CA MET A 136 -5.10 -0.01 -14.97
C MET A 136 -4.93 -1.54 -14.90
N GLU A 137 -3.80 -2.02 -15.41
CA GLU A 137 -3.37 -3.41 -15.35
C GLU A 137 -3.09 -3.92 -13.92
N SER A 138 -2.69 -3.05 -12.97
CA SER A 138 -2.58 -3.41 -11.55
C SER A 138 -3.94 -3.76 -10.91
N SER A 139 -5.05 -3.37 -11.56
CA SER A 139 -6.41 -3.69 -11.13
C SER A 139 -7.00 -4.91 -11.85
N LYS A 140 -6.34 -5.43 -12.90
CA LYS A 140 -6.78 -6.67 -13.59
C LYS A 140 -6.66 -7.91 -12.70
N TRP A 141 -6.00 -7.80 -11.55
CA TRP A 141 -5.99 -8.82 -10.50
C TRP A 141 -7.36 -9.00 -9.81
N ASP A 142 -8.35 -8.12 -10.04
CA ASP A 142 -9.73 -8.28 -9.52
C ASP A 142 -10.49 -9.46 -10.16
N THR A 143 -10.08 -9.94 -11.33
CA THR A 143 -10.82 -10.98 -12.07
C THR A 143 -10.43 -12.43 -11.75
N ILE A 144 -9.40 -12.69 -10.93
CA ILE A 144 -8.81 -14.05 -10.81
C ILE A 144 -9.25 -14.82 -9.55
N THR A 145 -9.87 -14.22 -8.53
CA THR A 145 -10.26 -15.00 -7.33
C THR A 145 -11.57 -14.54 -6.69
N ARG A 146 -12.68 -15.00 -7.27
CA ARG A 146 -13.88 -15.43 -6.54
C ARG A 146 -14.42 -16.70 -7.21
N ASN A 147 -13.68 -17.80 -7.07
CA ASN A 147 -14.22 -19.15 -7.19
C ASN A 147 -14.12 -19.81 -5.83
#